data_AF-A0A1G0KQW6-F1
#
_entry.id   AF-A0A1G0KQW6-F1
#
_cell.length_a   1.000
_cell.length_b   1.000
_cell.length_c   1.000
_cell.angle_alpha   90.00
_cell.angle_beta   90.00
_cell.angle_gamma   90.00
#
_symmetry.space_group_name_H-M   'P 1'
#
loop_
_entity.id
_entity.type
_entity.pdbx_description
1 polymer ?
#
loop_
_entity_poly.entity_id
_entity_poly.type
_entity_poly.pdbx_seq_one_letter_code
_entity_poly.pdbx_strand_id
1 'polypeptide(L)'
;MNTSKIASIVMLLIFGGKTYAGTEPIFAFESVMSLDEMSSLIRSKIPLGTARTDVRRIFVDEGHATLKTRAGGFGIEKYIYDIDLCHYYIWRWNISADYDSNNQLRQAYVNGNIIHPDGNPKKIIPKIAEEGKKASIYRVQRPRPEAYKGEKSLGFILFDRDSDPSTTDDQALIGAGPSRAVPMNMGKLVTYSDVDPWRSIFDFDAADRIVPYQGDCKEAR
;
A
#
# COMPACT_ATOMS: atom_id res chain seq x y z
N MET A 1 73.63 -44.23 14.07
CA MET A 1 72.97 -44.33 15.39
C MET A 1 71.87 -43.27 15.48
N ASN A 2 70.78 -43.59 16.18
CA ASN A 2 69.76 -42.72 16.80
C ASN A 2 70.30 -41.30 17.14
N THR A 3 69.58 -40.17 17.12
CA THR A 3 68.13 -39.84 17.01
C THR A 3 68.05 -38.35 16.50
N SER A 4 66.93 -37.61 16.36
CA SER A 4 65.56 -37.68 16.88
C SER A 4 64.54 -37.01 15.92
N LYS A 5 63.31 -36.73 16.41
CA LYS A 5 62.26 -35.92 15.76
C LYS A 5 62.22 -34.50 16.32
N ILE A 6 61.72 -33.53 15.54
CA ILE A 6 60.69 -32.54 15.95
C ILE A 6 59.84 -32.27 14.70
N ALA A 7 58.51 -32.33 14.83
CA ALA A 7 57.57 -31.95 13.78
C ALA A 7 56.71 -30.78 14.29
N SER A 8 56.76 -29.64 13.62
CA SER A 8 55.93 -28.48 13.94
C SER A 8 54.65 -28.50 13.10
N ILE A 9 53.55 -28.92 13.71
CA ILE A 9 52.21 -28.81 13.13
C ILE A 9 51.68 -27.40 13.45
N VAL A 10 51.60 -26.54 12.44
CA VAL A 10 50.91 -25.24 12.55
C VAL A 10 49.42 -25.49 12.33
N MET A 11 48.66 -25.55 13.43
CA MET A 11 47.21 -25.64 13.38
C MET A 11 46.63 -24.22 13.20
N LEU A 12 46.31 -23.84 11.96
CA LEU A 12 45.66 -22.57 11.69
C LEU A 12 44.15 -22.66 12.00
N LEU A 13 43.74 -22.03 13.09
CA LEU A 13 42.33 -21.93 13.49
C LEU A 13 41.55 -21.08 12.49
N ILE A 14 40.77 -21.73 11.62
CA ILE A 14 39.75 -21.05 10.81
C ILE A 14 38.63 -20.61 11.76
N PHE A 15 38.62 -19.34 12.13
CA PHE A 15 37.47 -18.73 12.80
C PHE A 15 36.30 -18.70 11.82
N GLY A 16 35.45 -19.73 11.90
CA GLY A 16 34.12 -19.75 11.29
C GLY A 16 33.24 -18.70 11.95
N GLY A 17 33.39 -17.45 11.54
CA GLY A 17 32.52 -16.35 11.93
C GLY A 17 31.11 -16.67 11.44
N LYS A 18 30.23 -17.11 12.36
CA LYS A 18 28.81 -17.20 12.09
C LYS A 18 28.32 -15.78 11.79
N THR A 19 28.12 -15.47 10.52
CA THR A 19 27.27 -14.36 10.12
C THR A 19 25.90 -14.63 10.71
N TYR A 20 25.55 -13.88 11.76
CA TYR A 20 24.17 -13.81 12.20
C TYR A 20 23.39 -13.21 11.04
N ALA A 21 22.63 -14.06 10.34
CA ALA A 21 21.57 -13.60 9.48
C ALA A 21 20.57 -12.88 10.38
N GLY A 22 20.71 -11.56 10.49
CA GLY A 22 19.71 -10.73 11.14
C GLY A 22 18.43 -10.92 10.37
N THR A 23 17.42 -11.52 10.99
CA THR A 23 16.09 -11.64 10.42
C THR A 23 15.64 -10.25 10.02
N GLU A 24 15.48 -9.99 8.73
CA GLU A 24 15.00 -8.69 8.28
C GLU A 24 13.65 -8.40 8.97
N PRO A 25 13.40 -7.14 9.38
CA PRO A 25 12.12 -6.80 9.99
C PRO A 25 10.98 -7.13 9.03
N ILE A 26 10.07 -7.96 9.53
CA ILE A 26 8.79 -8.32 8.92
C ILE A 26 8.04 -7.03 8.56
N PHE A 27 7.34 -7.02 7.43
CA PHE A 27 6.58 -5.85 6.99
C PHE A 27 5.39 -5.58 7.94
N ALA A 28 5.53 -4.57 8.81
CA ALA A 28 4.52 -4.15 9.78
C ALA A 28 3.89 -2.80 9.39
N PHE A 29 2.83 -2.84 8.59
CA PHE A 29 2.13 -1.66 8.06
C PHE A 29 1.51 -0.77 9.15
N GLU A 30 1.17 -1.36 10.30
CA GLU A 30 0.55 -0.73 11.46
C GLU A 30 1.53 0.15 12.26
N SER A 31 2.84 -0.04 12.05
CA SER A 31 3.89 0.81 12.62
C SER A 31 4.23 2.03 11.78
N VAL A 32 3.74 2.10 10.53
CA VAL A 32 4.04 3.17 9.59
C VAL A 32 3.11 4.36 9.86
N MET A 33 3.67 5.54 10.14
CA MET A 33 2.91 6.68 10.66
C MET A 33 2.51 7.69 9.58
N SER A 34 3.11 7.68 8.39
CA SER A 34 2.83 8.65 7.32
C SER A 34 2.93 8.09 5.90
N LEU A 35 2.30 8.79 4.93
CA LEU A 35 2.35 8.45 3.51
C LEU A 35 3.78 8.43 2.95
N ASP A 36 4.64 9.33 3.41
CA ASP A 36 6.04 9.43 2.97
C ASP A 36 6.88 8.27 3.50
N GLU A 37 6.67 7.87 4.75
CA GLU A 37 7.27 6.67 5.34
C GLU A 37 6.83 5.41 4.59
N MET A 38 5.52 5.25 4.31
CA MET A 38 4.99 4.10 3.58
C MET A 38 5.56 4.03 2.15
N SER A 39 5.59 5.16 1.45
CA SER A 39 6.14 5.25 0.09
C SER A 39 7.64 4.92 0.09
N SER A 40 8.39 5.36 1.10
CA SER A 40 9.82 5.07 1.25
C SER A 40 10.08 3.60 1.59
N LEU A 41 9.27 3.01 2.48
CA LEU A 41 9.34 1.60 2.86
C LEU A 41 9.09 0.68 1.66
N ILE A 42 8.03 0.94 0.89
CA ILE A 42 7.70 0.15 -0.31
C ILE A 42 8.78 0.31 -1.37
N ARG A 43 9.23 1.55 -1.65
CA ARG A 43 10.31 1.81 -2.63
C ARG A 43 11.61 1.06 -2.27
N SER A 44 11.90 0.92 -0.98
CA SER A 44 13.09 0.22 -0.47
C SER A 44 12.95 -1.31 -0.52
N LYS A 45 11.83 -1.87 -0.04
CA LYS A 45 11.61 -3.33 0.01
C LYS A 45 11.19 -3.93 -1.34
N ILE A 46 10.62 -3.14 -2.24
CA ILE A 46 9.98 -3.62 -3.47
C ILE A 46 10.37 -2.74 -4.67
N PRO A 47 11.60 -2.86 -5.19
CA PRO A 47 12.03 -2.14 -6.39
C PRO A 47 11.26 -2.55 -7.65
N LEU A 48 11.39 -1.74 -8.71
CA LEU A 48 10.92 -2.13 -10.04
C LEU A 48 11.60 -3.43 -10.49
N GLY A 49 10.87 -4.26 -11.22
CA GLY A 49 11.33 -5.60 -11.63
C GLY A 49 11.08 -6.71 -10.60
N THR A 50 10.73 -6.40 -9.35
CA THR A 50 10.40 -7.43 -8.33
C THR A 50 9.28 -8.35 -8.82
N ALA A 51 9.46 -9.66 -8.63
CA ALA A 51 8.48 -10.65 -9.04
C ALA A 51 7.19 -10.53 -8.21
N ARG A 52 6.03 -10.64 -8.86
CA ARG A 52 4.69 -10.62 -8.24
C ARG A 52 4.54 -11.60 -7.06
N THR A 53 5.24 -12.74 -7.10
CA THR A 53 5.30 -13.71 -6.00
C THR A 53 5.95 -13.12 -4.75
N ASP A 54 7.04 -12.36 -4.89
CA ASP A 54 7.71 -11.69 -3.77
C ASP A 54 6.91 -10.50 -3.25
N VAL A 55 6.26 -9.72 -4.13
CA VAL A 55 5.35 -8.64 -3.71
C VAL A 55 4.19 -9.21 -2.88
N ARG A 56 3.59 -10.31 -3.35
CA ARG A 56 2.55 -11.04 -2.60
C ARG A 56 3.07 -11.62 -1.29
N ARG A 57 4.27 -12.20 -1.26
CA ARG A 57 4.89 -12.69 -0.01
C ARG A 57 5.03 -11.57 1.02
N ILE A 58 5.58 -10.42 0.62
CA ILE A 58 5.79 -9.27 1.52
C ILE A 58 4.45 -8.71 2.02
N PHE A 59 3.47 -8.48 1.15
CA PHE A 59 2.23 -7.84 1.58
C PHE A 59 1.19 -8.81 2.17
N VAL A 60 1.04 -10.00 1.62
CA VAL A 60 -0.01 -10.98 1.97
C VAL A 60 0.50 -12.02 2.97
N ASP A 61 1.63 -12.67 2.73
CA ASP A 61 2.09 -13.74 3.62
C ASP A 61 2.69 -13.17 4.91
N GLU A 62 3.55 -12.15 4.79
CA GLU A 62 4.23 -11.48 5.90
C GLU A 62 3.38 -10.35 6.50
N GLY A 63 2.83 -9.46 5.67
CA GLY A 63 2.02 -8.32 6.14
C GLY A 63 0.54 -8.64 6.41
N HIS A 64 0.00 -9.73 5.87
CA HIS A 64 -1.43 -10.08 5.83
C HIS A 64 -2.36 -8.93 5.37
N ALA A 65 -2.08 -8.41 4.18
CA ALA A 65 -3.00 -7.60 3.39
C ALA A 65 -4.17 -8.43 2.88
N THR A 66 -5.31 -7.77 2.67
CA THR A 66 -6.34 -8.28 1.77
C THR A 66 -5.95 -8.01 0.33
N LEU A 67 -5.65 -9.08 -0.41
CA LEU A 67 -5.39 -9.03 -1.85
C LEU A 67 -6.70 -8.95 -2.64
N LYS A 68 -6.83 -7.96 -3.53
CA LYS A 68 -7.85 -7.90 -4.58
C LYS A 68 -7.18 -7.73 -5.96
N THR A 69 -7.69 -8.40 -6.99
CA THR A 69 -7.25 -8.27 -8.39
C THR A 69 -8.25 -7.43 -9.18
N ARG A 70 -7.80 -6.52 -10.04
CA ARG A 70 -8.72 -5.71 -10.88
C ARG A 70 -9.44 -6.62 -11.88
N ALA A 71 -10.77 -6.49 -12.00
CA ALA A 71 -11.51 -7.15 -13.09
C ALA A 71 -11.03 -6.59 -14.44
N GLY A 72 -10.83 -7.45 -15.44
CA GLY A 72 -10.31 -7.10 -16.77
C GLY A 72 -8.83 -6.67 -16.82
N GLY A 73 -8.27 -6.13 -15.74
CA GLY A 73 -6.88 -5.71 -15.62
C GLY A 73 -5.92 -6.86 -15.33
N PHE A 74 -5.52 -7.61 -16.37
CA PHE A 74 -4.44 -8.60 -16.24
C PHE A 74 -3.18 -7.95 -15.68
N GLY A 75 -2.69 -8.47 -14.54
CA GLY A 75 -1.49 -7.94 -13.89
C GLY A 75 -1.72 -6.68 -13.05
N ILE A 76 -2.94 -6.37 -12.62
CA ILE A 76 -3.19 -5.27 -11.66
C ILE A 76 -3.73 -5.83 -10.33
N GLU A 77 -3.02 -5.55 -9.24
CA GLU A 77 -3.36 -6.00 -7.88
C GLU A 77 -3.42 -4.82 -6.89
N LYS A 78 -4.18 -4.99 -5.81
CA LYS A 78 -4.09 -4.14 -4.62
C LYS A 78 -4.10 -4.96 -3.34
N TYR A 79 -3.46 -4.38 -2.34
CA TYR A 79 -3.19 -4.92 -1.02
C TYR A 79 -3.76 -3.89 -0.03
N ILE A 80 -4.87 -4.25 0.61
CA ILE A 80 -5.63 -3.35 1.49
C ILE A 80 -5.29 -3.66 2.94
N TYR A 81 -4.97 -2.61 3.69
CA TYR A 81 -4.89 -2.61 5.14
C TYR A 81 -5.78 -1.50 5.69
N ASP A 82 -6.57 -1.80 6.72
CA ASP A 82 -7.34 -0.84 7.48
C ASP A 82 -6.90 -0.85 8.96
N ILE A 83 -6.69 0.33 9.54
CA ILE A 83 -6.30 0.54 10.95
C ILE A 83 -7.39 1.36 11.64
N ASP A 84 -7.89 0.89 12.78
CA ASP A 84 -8.83 1.62 13.61
C ASP A 84 -8.09 2.63 14.52
N LEU A 85 -8.15 3.92 14.16
CA LEU A 85 -7.58 5.02 14.93
C LEU A 85 -8.48 5.37 16.14
N CYS A 86 -8.51 4.48 17.14
CA CYS A 86 -9.22 4.66 18.41
C CYS A 86 -10.74 4.92 18.29
N HIS A 87 -11.35 4.42 17.20
CA HIS A 87 -12.73 4.62 16.74
C HIS A 87 -13.05 6.03 16.23
N TYR A 88 -12.05 6.85 15.91
CA TYR A 88 -12.23 8.19 15.32
C TYR A 88 -12.13 8.21 13.80
N TYR A 89 -11.30 7.33 13.23
CA TYR A 89 -11.06 7.27 11.80
C TYR A 89 -10.57 5.87 11.43
N ILE A 90 -10.99 5.33 10.29
CA ILE A 90 -10.42 4.09 9.73
C ILE A 90 -9.37 4.48 8.71
N TRP A 91 -8.10 4.43 9.13
CA TRP A 91 -6.96 4.73 8.27
C TRP A 91 -6.73 3.59 7.29
N ARG A 92 -6.59 3.92 6.01
CA ARG A 92 -6.39 2.94 4.94
C ARG A 92 -5.04 3.11 4.26
N TRP A 93 -4.34 1.99 4.13
CA TRP A 93 -3.34 1.78 3.09
C TRP A 93 -3.99 0.96 1.96
N ASN A 94 -4.29 1.61 0.83
CA ASN A 94 -4.59 0.94 -0.44
C ASN A 94 -3.30 0.98 -1.26
N ILE A 95 -2.50 -0.08 -1.16
CA ILE A 95 -1.29 -0.22 -1.97
C ILE A 95 -1.69 -0.96 -3.24
N SER A 96 -1.38 -0.44 -4.42
CA SER A 96 -1.63 -1.16 -5.68
C SER A 96 -0.36 -1.33 -6.50
N ALA A 97 -0.32 -2.39 -7.31
CA ALA A 97 0.83 -2.80 -8.10
C ALA A 97 0.41 -3.18 -9.52
N ASP A 98 1.18 -2.71 -10.49
CA ASP A 98 1.03 -3.01 -11.92
C ASP A 98 2.19 -3.91 -12.36
N TYR A 99 1.88 -5.02 -13.01
CA TYR A 99 2.83 -6.04 -13.47
C TYR A 99 2.87 -6.13 -14.99
N ASP A 100 4.03 -6.49 -15.55
CA ASP A 100 4.14 -6.85 -16.97
C ASP A 100 3.79 -8.32 -17.26
N SER A 101 3.91 -8.72 -18.53
CA SER A 101 3.70 -10.10 -18.99
C SER A 101 4.62 -11.13 -18.34
N ASN A 102 5.74 -10.71 -17.76
CA ASN A 102 6.67 -11.57 -17.04
C ASN A 102 6.36 -11.64 -15.53
N ASN A 103 5.23 -11.05 -15.11
CA ASN A 103 4.85 -10.86 -13.71
C ASN A 103 5.88 -10.06 -12.89
N GLN A 104 6.58 -9.11 -13.51
CA GLN A 104 7.52 -8.20 -12.84
C GLN A 104 6.88 -6.82 -12.59
N LEU A 105 7.20 -6.21 -11.44
CA LEU A 105 6.64 -4.91 -11.04
C LEU A 105 7.05 -3.78 -11.98
N ARG A 106 6.08 -3.02 -12.49
CA ARG A 106 6.25 -1.86 -13.38
C ARG A 106 5.89 -0.53 -12.73
N GLN A 107 4.98 -0.54 -11.76
CA GLN A 107 4.66 0.60 -10.91
C GLN A 107 3.99 0.10 -9.64
N ALA A 108 4.17 0.84 -8.55
CA ALA A 108 3.42 0.68 -7.32
C ALA A 108 2.84 2.04 -6.87
N TYR A 109 1.72 2.01 -6.14
CA TYR A 109 1.02 3.21 -5.69
C TYR A 109 0.61 3.07 -4.22
N VAL A 110 0.66 4.16 -3.44
CA VAL A 110 -0.03 4.26 -2.13
C VAL A 110 -1.19 5.22 -2.28
N ASN A 111 -2.42 4.75 -2.03
CA ASN A 111 -3.64 5.56 -2.06
C ASN A 111 -3.81 6.34 -3.40
N GLY A 112 -3.29 5.79 -4.50
CA GLY A 112 -3.32 6.38 -5.85
C GLY A 112 -2.14 7.26 -6.24
N ASN A 113 -1.19 7.51 -5.32
CA ASN A 113 0.05 8.25 -5.58
C ASN A 113 1.18 7.30 -5.99
N ILE A 114 1.94 7.64 -7.02
CA ILE A 114 3.05 6.80 -7.54
C ILE A 114 4.20 6.66 -6.52
N ILE A 115 4.78 5.47 -6.44
CA ILE A 115 5.92 5.16 -5.56
C ILE A 115 7.24 5.24 -6.32
N HIS A 116 7.29 4.77 -7.57
CA HIS A 116 8.51 4.76 -8.39
C HIS A 116 8.42 5.83 -9.49
N PRO A 117 9.22 6.91 -9.43
CA PRO A 117 9.23 7.94 -10.47
C PRO A 117 9.61 7.37 -11.85
N ASP A 118 10.51 6.39 -11.88
CA ASP A 118 11.00 5.72 -13.10
C ASP A 118 10.12 4.55 -13.56
N GLY A 119 8.97 4.32 -12.89
CA GLY A 119 8.00 3.30 -13.26
C GLY A 119 7.05 3.77 -14.36
N ASN A 120 6.03 2.96 -14.67
CA ASN A 120 4.96 3.37 -15.58
C ASN A 120 4.31 4.67 -15.06
N PRO A 121 4.00 5.66 -15.93
CA PRO A 121 3.37 6.90 -15.52
C PRO A 121 1.96 6.64 -14.96
N LYS A 122 1.52 7.49 -14.03
CA LYS A 122 0.14 7.44 -13.50
C LYS A 122 -0.86 7.52 -14.67
N LYS A 123 -1.79 6.58 -14.77
CA LYS A 123 -2.90 6.62 -15.75
C LYS A 123 -3.64 7.95 -15.57
N ILE A 124 -3.63 8.80 -16.61
CA ILE A 124 -4.46 10.00 -16.66
C ILE A 124 -5.83 9.58 -17.18
N ILE A 125 -6.87 9.87 -16.41
CA ILE A 125 -8.26 9.57 -16.77
C ILE A 125 -8.90 10.90 -17.21
N PRO A 126 -9.29 11.07 -18.49
CA PRO A 126 -9.80 12.34 -18.99
C PRO A 126 -11.12 12.72 -18.33
N LYS A 127 -11.32 13.98 -17.93
CA LYS A 127 -12.64 14.45 -17.40
C LYS A 127 -13.66 14.80 -18.50
N ILE A 128 -13.38 14.40 -19.74
CA ILE A 128 -14.22 14.67 -20.91
C ILE A 128 -15.03 13.40 -21.19
N ALA A 129 -16.33 13.57 -21.42
CA ALA A 129 -17.24 12.51 -21.78
C ALA A 129 -16.72 11.69 -22.98
N GLU A 130 -17.11 10.42 -23.05
CA GLU A 130 -16.83 9.63 -24.26
C GLU A 130 -17.71 10.09 -25.42
N GLU A 131 -17.26 9.87 -26.66
CA GLU A 131 -18.01 10.28 -27.84
C GLU A 131 -19.38 9.57 -27.89
N GLY A 132 -20.45 10.36 -28.08
CA GLY A 132 -21.83 9.87 -28.04
C GLY A 132 -22.39 9.54 -26.65
N LYS A 133 -21.60 9.68 -25.58
CA LYS A 133 -22.03 9.39 -24.20
C LYS A 133 -22.18 10.65 -23.35
N LYS A 134 -22.71 10.50 -22.13
CA LYS A 134 -22.87 11.59 -21.16
C LYS A 134 -21.91 11.37 -19.99
N ALA A 135 -21.22 12.42 -19.55
CA ALA A 135 -20.49 12.39 -18.29
C ALA A 135 -21.43 12.73 -17.11
N SER A 136 -21.19 12.09 -15.96
CA SER A 136 -21.89 12.34 -14.70
C SER A 136 -20.91 12.74 -13.59
N ILE A 137 -21.42 13.47 -12.61
CA ILE A 137 -20.69 13.83 -11.40
C ILE A 137 -21.50 13.37 -10.19
N TYR A 138 -20.99 12.40 -9.46
CA TYR A 138 -21.63 11.86 -8.27
C TYR A 138 -20.99 12.42 -7.00
N ARG A 139 -21.83 12.76 -6.01
CA ARG A 139 -21.39 12.99 -4.63
C ARG A 139 -21.55 11.67 -3.89
N VAL A 140 -20.43 11.07 -3.51
CA VAL A 140 -20.41 9.72 -2.94
C VAL A 140 -20.00 9.78 -1.47
N GLN A 141 -20.66 8.98 -0.65
CA GLN A 141 -20.29 8.72 0.73
C GLN A 141 -20.05 7.23 0.90
N ARG A 142 -18.85 6.82 1.32
CA ARG A 142 -18.56 5.44 1.71
C ARG A 142 -18.63 5.33 3.23
N PRO A 143 -19.59 4.56 3.81
CA PRO A 143 -19.69 4.37 5.25
C PRO A 143 -18.40 3.83 5.90
N ARG A 144 -18.22 4.20 7.17
CA ARG A 144 -17.21 3.73 8.13
C ARG A 144 -17.85 3.63 9.53
N PRO A 145 -18.84 2.75 9.75
CA PRO A 145 -19.52 2.64 11.03
C PRO A 145 -18.58 2.29 12.20
N GLU A 146 -17.40 1.75 11.91
CA GLU A 146 -16.35 1.38 12.87
C GLU A 146 -15.73 2.63 13.53
N ALA A 147 -15.67 3.76 12.81
CA ALA A 147 -15.22 5.06 13.33
C ALA A 147 -16.34 5.78 14.13
N TYR A 148 -17.01 5.07 15.04
CA TYR A 148 -18.23 5.54 15.69
C TYR A 148 -18.08 6.77 16.61
N LYS A 149 -16.86 7.19 16.96
CA LYS A 149 -16.58 8.43 17.70
C LYS A 149 -16.27 9.63 16.80
N GLY A 150 -15.92 9.41 15.53
CA GLY A 150 -15.45 10.45 14.60
C GLY A 150 -16.08 10.36 13.21
N GLU A 151 -15.24 10.22 12.19
CA GLU A 151 -15.66 10.27 10.77
C GLU A 151 -16.29 8.94 10.30
N LYS A 152 -17.63 8.87 10.43
CA LYS A 152 -18.42 7.66 10.10
C LYS A 152 -18.63 7.43 8.60
N SER A 153 -18.08 8.27 7.73
CA SER A 153 -18.13 8.09 6.28
C SER A 153 -17.08 8.95 5.56
N LEU A 154 -16.41 8.38 4.56
CA LEU A 154 -15.53 9.15 3.67
C LEU A 154 -16.36 9.76 2.53
N GLY A 155 -16.26 11.08 2.33
CA GLY A 155 -16.90 11.80 1.23
C GLY A 155 -15.95 12.04 0.05
N PHE A 156 -16.44 11.86 -1.18
CA PHE A 156 -15.69 12.19 -2.40
C PHE A 156 -16.61 12.58 -3.57
N ILE A 157 -16.02 13.23 -4.57
CA ILE A 157 -16.64 13.50 -5.87
C ILE A 157 -16.10 12.48 -6.88
N LEU A 158 -17.01 11.76 -7.55
CA LEU A 158 -16.69 10.84 -8.63
C LEU A 158 -17.10 11.48 -9.96
N PHE A 159 -16.16 11.56 -10.89
CA PHE A 159 -16.38 11.89 -12.30
C PHE A 159 -16.44 10.57 -13.07
N ASP A 160 -17.50 10.42 -13.83
CA ASP A 160 -17.80 9.24 -14.65
C ASP A 160 -18.01 9.74 -16.07
N ARG A 161 -17.35 9.14 -17.07
CA ARG A 161 -17.29 9.70 -18.44
C ARG A 161 -18.41 9.16 -19.32
N ASP A 162 -19.03 8.06 -18.93
CA ASP A 162 -20.12 7.43 -19.65
C ASP A 162 -21.44 7.29 -18.90
N SER A 163 -21.41 7.57 -17.60
CA SER A 163 -22.52 7.41 -16.64
C SER A 163 -22.92 5.95 -16.40
N ASP A 164 -22.03 4.99 -16.66
CA ASP A 164 -22.15 3.62 -16.21
C ASP A 164 -21.25 3.40 -14.97
N PRO A 165 -21.82 3.35 -13.75
CA PRO A 165 -21.01 3.17 -12.55
C PRO A 165 -20.31 1.80 -12.47
N SER A 166 -20.59 0.86 -13.39
CA SER A 166 -19.91 -0.44 -13.48
C SER A 166 -18.58 -0.40 -14.26
N THR A 167 -18.37 0.59 -15.14
CA THR A 167 -17.09 0.82 -15.79
C THR A 167 -16.20 1.67 -14.89
N THR A 168 -15.12 1.08 -14.37
CA THR A 168 -14.20 1.75 -13.42
C THR A 168 -12.93 2.30 -14.08
N ASP A 169 -12.77 2.07 -15.38
CA ASP A 169 -11.56 2.39 -16.14
C ASP A 169 -11.57 3.81 -16.71
N ASP A 170 -12.75 4.41 -16.80
CA ASP A 170 -13.03 5.77 -17.26
C ASP A 170 -13.41 6.72 -16.10
N GLN A 171 -13.61 6.19 -14.89
CA GLN A 171 -13.91 6.95 -13.68
C GLN A 171 -12.67 7.60 -13.03
N ALA A 172 -12.81 8.84 -12.57
CA ALA A 172 -11.79 9.57 -11.80
C ALA A 172 -12.42 10.21 -10.55
N LEU A 173 -11.73 10.23 -9.41
CA LEU A 173 -12.23 10.92 -8.22
C LEU A 173 -11.41 12.14 -7.79
N ILE A 174 -12.09 13.00 -7.02
CA ILE A 174 -11.48 14.01 -6.17
C ILE A 174 -12.01 13.80 -4.74
N GLY A 175 -11.10 13.63 -3.80
CA GLY A 175 -11.40 13.56 -2.37
C GLY A 175 -10.21 14.03 -1.54
N ALA A 176 -10.35 14.03 -0.22
CA ALA A 176 -9.25 14.33 0.69
C ALA A 176 -9.25 13.42 1.91
N GLY A 177 -8.07 13.27 2.53
CA GLY A 177 -7.90 12.52 3.78
C GLY A 177 -6.68 13.03 4.55
N PRO A 178 -6.39 12.45 5.73
CA PRO A 178 -5.21 12.81 6.48
C PRO A 178 -3.92 12.29 5.83
N SER A 179 -2.76 12.75 6.32
CA SER A 179 -1.43 12.29 5.89
C SER A 179 -0.78 11.30 6.87
N ARG A 180 -1.36 11.12 8.06
CA ARG A 180 -0.78 10.30 9.13
C ARG A 180 -1.79 9.38 9.81
N ALA A 181 -1.34 8.17 10.12
CA ALA A 181 -2.09 7.13 10.83
C ALA A 181 -2.05 7.31 12.37
N VAL A 182 -2.23 8.55 12.86
CA VAL A 182 -2.04 8.89 14.28
C VAL A 182 -3.27 9.67 14.78
N PRO A 183 -4.09 9.12 15.72
CA PRO A 183 -5.32 9.77 16.17
C PRO A 183 -5.10 11.19 16.71
N MET A 184 -4.03 11.39 17.49
CA MET A 184 -3.67 12.68 18.10
C MET A 184 -3.14 13.73 17.13
N ASN A 185 -2.68 13.31 15.95
CA ASN A 185 -2.06 14.18 14.95
C ASN A 185 -2.12 13.49 13.58
N MET A 186 -3.30 13.55 12.95
CA MET A 186 -3.52 12.97 11.63
C MET A 186 -2.77 13.73 10.50
N GLY A 187 -1.95 14.72 10.86
CA GLY A 187 -1.09 15.48 9.96
C GLY A 187 -1.82 16.58 9.21
N LYS A 188 -1.35 16.83 7.99
CA LYS A 188 -1.97 17.76 7.02
C LYS A 188 -3.04 17.04 6.22
N LEU A 189 -4.00 17.80 5.68
CA LEU A 189 -4.91 17.34 4.65
C LEU A 189 -4.16 17.01 3.35
N VAL A 190 -4.46 15.87 2.75
CA VAL A 190 -3.95 15.42 1.45
C VAL A 190 -5.11 15.34 0.48
N THR A 191 -5.01 16.10 -0.61
CA THR A 191 -5.97 16.06 -1.71
C THR A 191 -5.59 14.96 -2.68
N TYR A 192 -6.50 14.01 -2.89
CA TYR A 192 -6.40 12.97 -3.90
C TYR A 192 -7.11 13.47 -5.15
N SER A 193 -6.38 14.08 -6.08
CA SER A 193 -6.90 14.55 -7.36
C SER A 193 -6.57 13.58 -8.49
N ASP A 194 -7.57 13.35 -9.34
CA ASP A 194 -7.46 12.60 -10.59
C ASP A 194 -6.88 11.21 -10.34
N VAL A 195 -7.44 10.57 -9.31
CA VAL A 195 -7.08 9.24 -8.84
C VAL A 195 -8.12 8.25 -9.36
N ASP A 196 -7.62 7.12 -9.87
CA ASP A 196 -8.38 5.90 -10.13
C ASP A 196 -9.06 5.43 -8.82
N PRO A 197 -10.40 5.43 -8.73
CA PRO A 197 -11.12 5.14 -7.49
C PRO A 197 -10.66 3.85 -6.81
N TRP A 198 -10.39 2.81 -7.60
CA TRP A 198 -10.01 1.48 -7.14
C TRP A 198 -8.67 1.44 -6.36
N ARG A 199 -7.79 2.41 -6.61
CA ARG A 199 -6.46 2.57 -5.97
C ARG A 199 -6.46 3.50 -4.76
N SER A 200 -7.60 4.10 -4.43
CA SER A 200 -7.71 5.18 -3.43
C SER A 200 -8.15 4.69 -2.04
N ILE A 201 -8.17 5.60 -1.05
CA ILE A 201 -8.82 5.34 0.26
C ILE A 201 -10.35 5.26 0.19
N PHE A 202 -10.94 5.78 -0.90
CA PHE A 202 -12.39 5.87 -1.14
C PHE A 202 -12.99 4.64 -1.80
N ASP A 203 -12.14 3.81 -2.40
CA ASP A 203 -12.44 2.49 -2.94
C ASP A 203 -13.39 1.69 -2.03
N PHE A 204 -14.31 0.91 -2.61
CA PHE A 204 -15.36 0.22 -1.85
C PHE A 204 -14.97 -1.14 -1.26
N ASP A 205 -13.88 -1.78 -1.72
CA ASP A 205 -13.45 -3.05 -1.14
C ASP A 205 -13.09 -2.90 0.34
N ALA A 206 -13.50 -3.85 1.17
CA ALA A 206 -13.07 -3.93 2.56
C ALA A 206 -11.73 -4.66 2.67
N ALA A 207 -10.92 -4.31 3.68
CA ALA A 207 -9.96 -5.27 4.22
C ALA A 207 -10.74 -6.34 5.01
N ASP A 208 -10.27 -7.58 4.97
CA ASP A 208 -10.86 -8.71 5.69
C ASP A 208 -10.61 -8.61 7.20
N ARG A 209 -9.71 -7.71 7.62
CA ARG A 209 -9.41 -7.36 9.01
C ARG A 209 -9.16 -5.86 9.15
N ILE A 210 -9.58 -5.30 10.28
CA ILE A 210 -9.22 -3.94 10.72
C ILE A 210 -8.36 -4.12 11.98
N VAL A 211 -7.13 -3.62 11.96
CA VAL A 211 -6.19 -3.76 13.08
C VAL A 211 -6.32 -2.56 14.03
N PRO A 212 -6.37 -2.75 15.35
CA PRO A 212 -6.40 -1.62 16.28
C PRO A 212 -5.10 -0.80 16.21
N TYR A 213 -5.21 0.52 16.35
CA TYR A 213 -4.06 1.39 16.53
C TYR A 213 -3.19 0.91 17.71
N GLN A 214 -1.88 0.79 17.49
CA GLN A 214 -0.94 0.19 18.45
C GLN A 214 -0.42 1.18 19.52
N GLY A 215 -0.72 2.48 19.39
CA GLY A 215 -0.36 3.51 20.36
C GLY A 215 -1.44 3.75 21.43
N ASP A 216 -1.20 4.69 22.34
CA ASP A 216 -2.17 5.02 23.39
C ASP A 216 -3.40 5.76 22.82
N CYS A 217 -4.60 5.27 23.16
CA CYS A 217 -5.88 5.88 22.82
C CYS A 217 -6.48 6.78 23.91
N LYS A 218 -5.87 6.89 25.10
CA LYS A 218 -6.40 7.68 26.23
C LYS A 218 -6.59 9.16 25.92
N GLU A 219 -5.73 9.72 25.07
CA GLU A 219 -5.79 11.14 24.72
C GLU A 219 -6.60 11.42 23.45
N ALA A 220 -6.98 10.39 22.69
CA ALA A 220 -7.77 10.52 21.47
C ALA A 220 -9.16 11.07 21.82
N ARG A 221 -9.52 12.22 21.24
CA ARG A 221 -10.68 13.05 21.61
C ARG A 221 -11.53 13.43 20.41
#